data_AF-A0A8J5X383-F1
#
_entry.id   AF-A0A8J5X383-F1
#
_cell.length_a   1.000
_cell.length_b   1.000
_cell.length_c   1.000
_cell.angle_alpha   90.00
_cell.angle_beta   90.00
_cell.angle_gamma   90.00
#
_symmetry.space_group_name_H-M   'P 1'
#
loop_
_entity.id
_entity.type
_entity.pdbx_description
1 polymer ?
#
loop_
_entity_poly.entity_id
_entity_poly.type
_entity_poly.pdbx_seq_one_letter_code
_entity_poly.pdbx_strand_id
1 'polypeptide(L)'
;MQEVAVETFGSMAKTEKIAFILEQVRLCLDRQDYVRAQILSRKISPRRIHQSGYRFLERYVGIWCCHPHDPMQSSLLNATLEDKNLSDIPNFRLLLKQLVTMEVIQWTSLWEFFKDEYKNEKNFLGGALGDKAAEDLKLRIIEHNILVVSKYYSRISLKRIADLLCLSLQEAEKHLSDMVNSKSLIAKIDRPMGVVCFRTAQDSNGILNSWASNLEKLLDLVEKSCHQIHKETMIHKAVLKA
;
A
#
# COMPACT_ATOMS: atom_id res chain seq x y z
N MET A 1 -8.23 26.48 -4.57
CA MET A 1 -8.98 27.11 -3.47
C MET A 1 -8.02 28.10 -2.86
N GLN A 2 -8.35 29.37 -3.03
CA GLN A 2 -7.57 30.56 -2.71
C GLN A 2 -7.40 30.66 -1.19
N GLU A 3 -6.27 31.20 -0.74
CA GLU A 3 -5.93 31.43 0.66
C GLU A 3 -7.06 32.16 1.38
N VAL A 4 -7.83 31.43 2.19
CA VAL A 4 -8.72 32.05 3.16
C VAL A 4 -7.82 32.75 4.18
N ALA A 5 -7.99 34.07 4.30
CA ALA A 5 -7.14 34.95 5.11
C ALA A 5 -6.81 34.32 6.47
N VAL A 6 -5.51 34.14 6.70
CA VAL A 6 -4.88 33.56 7.90
C VAL A 6 -5.37 34.22 9.20
N GLU A 7 -5.89 35.44 9.09
CA GLU A 7 -6.35 36.28 10.21
C GLU A 7 -7.67 35.80 10.86
N THR A 8 -8.53 35.06 10.15
CA THR A 8 -9.79 34.52 10.73
C THR A 8 -9.63 33.14 11.36
N PHE A 9 -8.55 32.43 11.03
CA PHE A 9 -8.24 31.12 11.61
C PHE A 9 -7.75 31.21 13.06
N GLY A 10 -7.26 32.38 13.51
CA GLY A 10 -6.78 32.61 14.86
C GLY A 10 -7.90 32.61 15.91
N SER A 11 -9.01 33.28 15.60
CA SER A 11 -10.10 33.63 16.53
C SER A 11 -11.23 32.60 16.66
N MET A 12 -11.30 31.61 15.78
CA MET A 12 -12.40 30.63 15.72
C MET A 12 -12.37 29.61 16.87
N ALA A 13 -13.52 29.06 17.29
CA ALA A 13 -13.58 28.05 18.34
C ALA A 13 -12.85 26.76 17.91
N LYS A 14 -12.23 26.05 18.86
CA LYS A 14 -11.42 24.84 18.56
C LYS A 14 -12.22 23.73 17.84
N THR A 15 -13.52 23.65 18.06
CA THR A 15 -14.45 22.70 17.42
C THR A 15 -14.76 23.09 15.97
N GLU A 16 -14.99 24.37 15.71
CA GLU A 16 -15.22 24.93 14.37
C GLU A 16 -13.98 24.80 13.49
N LYS A 17 -12.78 25.01 14.05
CA LYS A 17 -11.52 24.73 13.34
C LYS A 17 -11.42 23.26 12.91
N ILE A 18 -11.86 22.33 13.77
CA ILE A 18 -11.86 20.89 13.44
C ILE A 18 -12.87 20.61 12.33
N ALA A 19 -14.10 21.12 12.44
CA ALA A 19 -15.14 20.95 11.42
C ALA A 19 -14.70 21.52 10.06
N PHE A 20 -14.06 22.68 10.06
CA PHE A 20 -13.52 23.29 8.84
C PHE A 20 -12.43 22.43 8.19
N ILE A 21 -11.47 21.92 8.97
CA ILE A 21 -10.41 21.06 8.42
C ILE A 21 -10.99 19.71 7.94
N LEU A 22 -12.06 19.20 8.57
CA LEU A 22 -12.79 18.02 8.09
C LEU A 22 -13.46 18.27 6.74
N GLU A 23 -14.16 19.40 6.58
CA GLU A 23 -14.77 19.79 5.30
C GLU A 23 -13.73 20.07 4.21
N GLN A 24 -12.59 20.69 4.54
CA GLN A 24 -11.48 20.83 3.59
C GLN A 24 -10.97 19.47 3.11
N VAL A 25 -10.92 18.47 3.99
CA VAL A 25 -10.53 17.12 3.61
C VAL A 25 -11.58 16.44 2.72
N ARG A 26 -12.86 16.62 3.01
CA ARG A 26 -13.95 16.15 2.14
C ARG A 26 -13.85 16.75 0.73
N LEU A 27 -13.60 18.05 0.63
CA LEU A 27 -13.43 18.73 -0.67
C LEU A 27 -12.16 18.27 -1.41
N CYS A 28 -11.08 17.96 -0.68
CA CYS A 28 -9.88 17.37 -1.28
C CYS A 28 -10.15 15.95 -1.81
N LEU A 29 -10.97 15.16 -1.11
CA LEU A 29 -11.42 13.84 -1.57
C LEU A 29 -12.26 13.93 -2.86
N ASP A 30 -13.22 14.86 -2.93
CA ASP A 30 -14.02 15.07 -4.14
C ASP A 30 -13.17 15.50 -5.34
N ARG A 31 -12.04 16.19 -5.08
CA ARG A 31 -11.06 16.59 -6.11
C ARG A 31 -9.99 15.54 -6.40
N GLN A 32 -10.06 14.37 -5.76
CA GLN A 32 -9.04 13.31 -5.85
C GLN A 32 -7.62 13.79 -5.47
N ASP A 33 -7.51 14.84 -4.65
CA ASP A 33 -6.23 15.39 -4.16
C ASP A 33 -5.91 14.83 -2.77
N TYR A 34 -5.50 13.57 -2.78
CA TYR A 34 -5.28 12.77 -1.56
C TYR A 34 -4.08 13.24 -0.74
N VAL A 35 -3.06 13.82 -1.37
CA VAL A 35 -1.85 14.31 -0.69
C VAL A 35 -2.19 15.49 0.22
N ARG A 36 -2.95 16.46 -0.31
CA ARG A 36 -3.43 17.59 0.50
C ARG A 36 -4.37 17.12 1.59
N ALA A 37 -5.24 16.15 1.29
CA ALA A 37 -6.16 15.58 2.27
C ALA A 37 -5.42 14.97 3.47
N GLN A 38 -4.30 14.29 3.26
CA GLN A 38 -3.46 13.74 4.33
C GLN A 38 -2.69 14.80 5.13
N ILE A 39 -2.12 15.81 4.46
CA ILE A 39 -1.43 16.89 5.18
C ILE A 39 -2.42 17.62 6.10
N LEU A 40 -3.65 17.81 5.63
CA LEU A 40 -4.74 18.36 6.42
C LEU A 40 -5.22 17.40 7.51
N SER A 41 -5.12 16.09 7.31
CA SER A 41 -5.51 15.11 8.32
C SER A 41 -4.56 15.09 9.51
N ARG A 42 -3.25 15.18 9.27
CA ARG A 42 -2.19 15.28 10.29
C ARG A 42 -2.28 16.53 11.17
N LYS A 43 -2.92 17.60 10.69
CA LYS A 43 -3.12 18.85 11.45
C LYS A 43 -4.12 18.71 12.61
N ILE A 44 -4.88 17.61 12.68
CA ILE A 44 -5.87 17.38 13.74
C ILE A 44 -5.33 16.37 14.76
N SER A 45 -5.40 16.71 16.06
CA SER A 45 -4.99 15.80 17.13
C SER A 45 -6.01 14.66 17.36
N PRO A 46 -5.59 13.39 17.36
CA PRO A 46 -6.49 12.23 17.45
C PRO A 46 -7.31 12.13 18.73
N ARG A 47 -6.78 12.59 19.88
CA ARG A 47 -7.51 12.55 21.17
C ARG A 47 -8.84 13.32 21.18
N ARG A 48 -8.99 14.37 20.37
CA ARG A 48 -10.23 15.17 20.31
C ARG A 48 -11.26 14.61 19.32
N ILE A 49 -10.81 13.75 18.41
CA ILE A 49 -11.64 13.09 17.41
C ILE A 49 -12.48 12.00 18.09
N HIS A 50 -11.90 11.28 19.05
CA HIS A 50 -12.61 10.29 19.86
C HIS A 50 -13.78 10.89 20.67
N GLN A 51 -13.61 12.13 21.15
CA GLN A 51 -14.61 12.84 21.97
C GLN A 51 -15.78 13.42 21.17
N SER A 52 -15.64 13.56 19.84
CA SER A 52 -16.57 14.30 18.98
C SER A 52 -17.41 13.41 18.05
N GLY A 53 -17.26 12.08 18.09
CA GLY A 53 -18.05 11.16 17.26
C GLY A 53 -17.75 11.16 15.75
N TYR A 54 -17.02 12.16 15.23
CA TYR A 54 -16.49 12.17 13.86
C TYR A 54 -15.32 11.18 13.77
N ARG A 55 -15.53 9.99 13.22
CA ARG A 55 -14.54 8.91 13.37
C ARG A 55 -13.39 9.03 12.37
N PHE A 56 -12.19 8.83 12.92
CA PHE A 56 -10.84 8.86 12.33
C PHE A 56 -10.63 7.99 11.07
N LEU A 57 -11.66 7.23 10.72
CA LEU A 57 -11.65 5.94 10.07
C LEU A 57 -12.09 6.12 8.60
N GLU A 58 -13.16 6.90 8.39
CA GLU A 58 -13.49 7.52 7.09
C GLU A 58 -12.34 8.37 6.54
N ARG A 59 -11.57 9.00 7.44
CA ARG A 59 -10.52 9.95 7.06
C ARG A 59 -9.23 9.26 6.65
N TYR A 60 -8.69 8.33 7.44
CA TYR A 60 -7.40 7.73 7.09
C TYR A 60 -7.51 6.55 6.13
N VAL A 61 -8.57 5.75 6.19
CA VAL A 61 -8.74 4.59 5.31
C VAL A 61 -9.30 5.03 3.95
N GLY A 62 -10.27 5.94 3.91
CA GLY A 62 -10.84 6.48 2.66
C GLY A 62 -9.85 7.30 1.84
N ILE A 63 -9.02 8.14 2.48
CA ILE A 63 -8.03 8.98 1.78
C ILE A 63 -6.88 8.16 1.17
N TRP A 64 -6.59 6.98 1.72
CA TRP A 64 -5.39 6.23 1.37
C TRP A 64 -5.61 4.93 0.63
N CYS A 65 -6.75 4.26 0.85
CA CYS A 65 -7.13 3.20 -0.07
C CYS A 65 -7.36 3.77 -1.47
N CYS A 66 -7.84 5.00 -1.63
CA CYS A 66 -8.13 5.57 -2.96
C CYS A 66 -6.90 5.97 -3.81
N HIS A 67 -5.65 5.80 -3.36
CA HIS A 67 -4.46 6.18 -4.16
C HIS A 67 -4.03 5.09 -5.16
N PRO A 68 -3.79 5.41 -6.45
CA PRO A 68 -3.08 4.53 -7.38
C PRO A 68 -1.74 4.10 -6.80
N HIS A 69 -1.29 2.86 -7.01
CA HIS A 69 -0.05 2.36 -6.42
C HIS A 69 1.18 3.17 -6.91
N ASP A 70 1.52 4.24 -6.18
CA ASP A 70 2.65 5.13 -6.41
C ASP A 70 3.72 4.91 -5.33
N PRO A 71 5.03 5.05 -5.62
CA PRO A 71 6.07 4.93 -4.59
C PRO A 71 5.86 5.83 -3.37
N MET A 72 5.19 6.99 -3.55
CA MET A 72 4.83 7.86 -2.44
C MET A 72 3.82 7.21 -1.50
N GLN A 73 2.85 6.44 -2.00
CA GLN A 73 1.87 5.74 -1.16
C GLN A 73 2.51 4.70 -0.24
N SER A 74 3.53 3.97 -0.71
CA SER A 74 4.25 3.03 0.15
C SER A 74 4.99 3.74 1.29
N SER A 75 5.64 4.87 1.01
CA SER A 75 6.28 5.71 2.04
C SER A 75 5.26 6.23 3.05
N LEU A 76 4.09 6.67 2.56
CA LEU A 76 3.02 7.16 3.41
C LEU A 76 2.51 6.04 4.32
N LEU A 77 2.15 4.87 3.78
CA LEU A 77 1.67 3.71 4.55
C LEU A 77 2.61 3.35 5.69
N ASN A 78 3.91 3.25 5.41
CA ASN A 78 4.93 2.97 6.43
C ASN A 78 4.96 4.06 7.50
N ALA A 79 4.91 5.34 7.10
CA ALA A 79 4.90 6.46 8.04
C ALA A 79 3.68 6.47 8.98
N THR A 80 2.49 6.06 8.53
CA THR A 80 1.37 5.89 9.49
C THR A 80 1.48 4.64 10.32
N LEU A 81 2.05 3.55 9.82
CA LEU A 81 2.16 2.34 10.62
C LEU A 81 2.97 2.59 11.91
N GLU A 82 3.88 3.56 11.83
CA GLU A 82 4.71 4.10 12.92
C GLU A 82 3.97 5.10 13.84
N ASP A 83 2.82 5.66 13.42
CA ASP A 83 2.08 6.62 14.24
C ASP A 83 1.52 5.94 15.50
N LYS A 84 1.96 6.43 16.67
CA LYS A 84 1.56 5.89 17.99
C LYS A 84 0.04 5.89 18.23
N ASN A 85 -0.67 6.81 17.59
CA ASN A 85 -2.11 7.01 17.71
C ASN A 85 -2.94 5.89 17.07
N LEU A 86 -2.33 5.03 16.24
CA LEU A 86 -2.99 3.83 15.70
C LEU A 86 -3.12 2.68 16.71
N SER A 87 -2.48 2.81 17.88
CA SER A 87 -2.68 1.85 18.97
C SER A 87 -4.10 1.91 19.54
N ASP A 88 -4.77 3.06 19.41
CA ASP A 88 -6.11 3.29 19.94
C ASP A 88 -7.20 2.53 19.14
N ILE A 89 -6.89 2.03 17.94
CA ILE A 89 -7.83 1.23 17.13
C ILE A 89 -7.11 0.02 16.50
N PRO A 90 -7.14 -1.14 17.16
CA PRO A 90 -6.37 -2.32 16.74
C PRO A 90 -6.81 -2.89 15.38
N ASN A 91 -8.10 -2.77 15.03
CA ASN A 91 -8.65 -3.32 13.78
C ASN A 91 -8.09 -2.61 12.53
N PHE A 92 -7.94 -1.28 12.56
CA PHE A 92 -7.30 -0.54 11.46
C PHE A 92 -5.82 -0.79 11.34
N ARG A 93 -5.15 -0.96 12.49
CA ARG A 93 -3.73 -1.33 12.50
C ARG A 93 -3.51 -2.69 11.85
N LEU A 94 -4.43 -3.65 12.04
CA LEU A 94 -4.40 -4.95 11.36
C LEU A 94 -4.60 -4.82 9.85
N LEU A 95 -5.61 -4.05 9.41
CA LEU A 95 -5.85 -3.80 7.98
C LEU A 95 -4.63 -3.18 7.29
N LEU A 96 -4.06 -2.13 7.90
CA LEU A 96 -2.87 -1.46 7.36
C LEU A 96 -1.66 -2.39 7.31
N LYS A 97 -1.46 -3.22 8.34
CA LYS A 97 -0.41 -4.24 8.31
C LYS A 97 -0.59 -5.19 7.13
N GLN A 98 -1.80 -5.68 6.89
CA GLN A 98 -2.10 -6.58 5.78
C GLN A 98 -1.84 -5.94 4.41
N LEU A 99 -2.18 -4.66 4.23
CA LEU A 99 -1.92 -3.92 2.99
C LEU A 99 -0.44 -3.57 2.78
N VAL A 100 0.32 -3.42 3.86
CA VAL A 100 1.77 -3.15 3.81
C VAL A 100 2.56 -4.43 3.53
N THR A 101 2.12 -5.57 4.09
CA THR A 101 2.72 -6.86 3.80
C THR A 101 2.51 -7.24 2.34
N MET A 102 3.55 -7.79 1.69
CA MET A 102 3.47 -8.24 0.30
C MET A 102 2.82 -9.64 0.24
N GLU A 103 1.62 -9.77 0.78
CA GLU A 103 0.87 -11.02 0.87
C GLU A 103 -0.46 -10.88 0.14
N VAL A 104 -0.96 -11.98 -0.45
CA VAL A 104 -2.23 -11.96 -1.17
C VAL A 104 -3.38 -11.92 -0.17
N ILE A 105 -4.27 -10.93 -0.33
CA ILE A 105 -5.40 -10.71 0.56
C ILE A 105 -6.67 -11.29 -0.07
N GLN A 106 -7.35 -12.18 0.65
CA GLN A 106 -8.67 -12.66 0.24
C GLN A 106 -9.74 -11.63 0.57
N TRP A 107 -10.37 -11.06 -0.47
CA TRP A 107 -11.40 -10.03 -0.32
C TRP A 107 -12.59 -10.48 0.51
N THR A 108 -13.06 -11.72 0.34
CA THR A 108 -14.24 -12.24 1.05
C THR A 108 -14.05 -12.24 2.56
N SER A 109 -12.95 -12.82 3.03
CA SER A 109 -12.63 -12.86 4.46
C SER A 109 -12.43 -11.46 5.02
N LEU A 110 -11.70 -10.60 4.31
CA LEU A 110 -11.48 -9.22 4.75
C LEU A 110 -12.81 -8.46 4.85
N TRP A 111 -13.66 -8.58 3.83
CA TRP A 111 -14.94 -7.88 3.80
C TRP A 111 -15.86 -8.34 4.93
N GLU A 112 -15.92 -9.64 5.25
CA GLU A 112 -16.72 -10.15 6.36
C GLU A 112 -16.30 -9.55 7.71
N PHE A 113 -15.00 -9.38 7.96
CA PHE A 113 -14.51 -8.75 9.20
C PHE A 113 -14.85 -7.26 9.29
N PHE A 114 -14.82 -6.53 8.18
CA PHE A 114 -15.04 -5.08 8.17
C PHE A 114 -16.49 -4.66 7.89
N LYS A 115 -17.35 -5.57 7.39
CA LYS A 115 -18.73 -5.26 6.99
C LYS A 115 -19.57 -4.72 8.15
N ASP A 116 -19.37 -5.22 9.36
CA ASP A 116 -20.17 -4.80 10.52
C ASP A 116 -19.73 -3.43 11.05
N GLU A 117 -18.43 -3.14 11.05
CA GLU A 117 -17.92 -1.79 11.34
C GLU A 117 -18.42 -0.78 10.30
N TYR A 118 -18.39 -1.17 9.03
CA TYR A 118 -18.82 -0.34 7.91
C TYR A 118 -20.34 -0.05 7.92
N LYS A 119 -21.17 -1.05 8.26
CA LYS A 119 -22.62 -0.86 8.42
C LYS A 119 -22.95 0.06 9.60
N ASN A 120 -22.19 -0.03 10.69
CA ASN A 120 -22.35 0.86 11.83
C ASN A 120 -21.99 2.31 11.47
N GLU A 121 -21.06 2.52 10.53
CA GLU A 121 -20.71 3.84 10.00
C GLU A 121 -21.77 4.41 9.04
N LYS A 122 -22.41 3.57 8.20
CA LYS A 122 -23.47 4.02 7.28
C LYS A 122 -24.65 4.74 7.98
N ASN A 123 -24.82 4.51 9.29
CA ASN A 123 -25.83 5.16 10.13
C ASN A 123 -25.43 6.57 10.64
N PHE A 124 -24.19 7.02 10.46
CA PHE A 124 -23.72 8.35 10.87
C PHE A 124 -23.28 9.17 9.63
N LEU A 125 -24.08 10.19 9.28
CA LEU A 125 -23.78 11.35 8.41
C LEU A 125 -22.68 11.17 7.34
N GLY A 126 -23.01 10.52 6.22
CA GLY A 126 -22.10 10.43 5.06
C GLY A 126 -22.44 9.41 3.97
N GLY A 127 -23.63 8.79 4.01
CA GLY A 127 -23.95 7.55 3.29
C GLY A 127 -23.78 7.52 1.77
N ALA A 128 -23.65 8.66 1.08
CA ALA A 128 -23.42 8.70 -0.37
C ALA A 128 -21.95 8.51 -0.78
N LEU A 129 -20.98 8.85 0.10
CA LEU A 129 -19.56 8.58 -0.16
C LEU A 129 -19.17 7.14 0.16
N GLY A 130 -19.90 6.51 1.09
CA GLY A 130 -19.62 5.15 1.54
C GLY A 130 -19.57 4.17 0.38
N ASP A 131 -20.67 4.03 -0.37
CA ASP A 131 -20.79 2.94 -1.36
C ASP A 131 -19.69 3.02 -2.44
N LYS A 132 -19.30 4.25 -2.85
CA LYS A 132 -18.16 4.46 -3.75
C LYS A 132 -16.82 4.08 -3.10
N ALA A 133 -16.61 4.42 -1.83
CA ALA A 133 -15.39 4.07 -1.11
C ALA A 133 -15.22 2.56 -0.94
N ALA A 134 -16.31 1.80 -0.82
CA ALA A 134 -16.26 0.34 -0.74
C ALA A 134 -15.86 -0.29 -2.08
N GLU A 135 -16.37 0.24 -3.20
CA GLU A 135 -15.96 -0.18 -4.54
C GLU A 135 -14.49 0.15 -4.81
N ASP A 136 -14.04 1.36 -4.45
CA ASP A 136 -12.64 1.76 -4.56
C ASP A 136 -11.71 0.88 -3.72
N LEU A 137 -12.10 0.53 -2.50
CA LEU A 137 -11.35 -0.40 -1.64
C LEU A 137 -11.18 -1.77 -2.31
N LYS A 138 -12.26 -2.29 -2.91
CA LYS A 138 -12.22 -3.57 -3.62
C LYS A 138 -11.25 -3.51 -4.80
N LEU A 139 -11.31 -2.46 -5.62
CA LEU A 139 -10.41 -2.26 -6.76
C LEU A 139 -8.95 -2.26 -6.33
N ARG A 140 -8.65 -1.67 -5.17
CA ARG A 140 -7.28 -1.52 -4.66
C ARG A 140 -6.69 -2.79 -4.12
N ILE A 141 -7.51 -3.60 -3.45
CA ILE A 141 -7.08 -4.94 -3.02
C ILE A 141 -6.80 -5.81 -4.26
N ILE A 142 -7.60 -5.69 -5.32
CA ILE A 142 -7.34 -6.38 -6.59
C ILE A 142 -5.99 -5.93 -7.18
N GLU A 143 -5.75 -4.62 -7.29
CA GLU A 143 -4.47 -4.09 -7.80
C GLU A 143 -3.28 -4.53 -6.94
N HIS A 144 -3.39 -4.44 -5.61
CA HIS A 144 -2.36 -4.88 -4.68
C HIS A 144 -2.06 -6.37 -4.87
N ASN A 145 -3.08 -7.22 -4.93
CA ASN A 145 -2.92 -8.65 -5.16
C ASN A 145 -2.22 -8.94 -6.49
N ILE A 146 -2.56 -8.22 -7.57
CA ILE A 146 -1.89 -8.36 -8.87
C ILE A 146 -0.41 -7.96 -8.77
N LEU A 147 -0.08 -6.89 -8.05
CA LEU A 147 1.31 -6.44 -7.84
C LEU A 147 2.11 -7.41 -6.97
N VAL A 148 1.48 -7.99 -5.95
CA VAL A 148 2.08 -9.07 -5.15
C VAL A 148 2.39 -10.25 -6.07
N VAL A 149 1.41 -10.69 -6.88
CA VAL A 149 1.60 -11.81 -7.81
C VAL A 149 2.71 -11.52 -8.83
N SER A 150 2.84 -10.30 -9.35
CA SER A 150 3.87 -9.96 -10.34
C SER A 150 5.30 -10.02 -9.79
N LYS A 151 5.47 -9.80 -8.48
CA LYS A 151 6.78 -9.91 -7.81
C LYS A 151 7.21 -11.37 -7.62
N TYR A 152 6.27 -12.24 -7.26
CA TYR A 152 6.59 -13.64 -6.93
C TYR A 152 6.52 -14.57 -8.14
N TYR A 153 5.63 -14.31 -9.10
CA TYR A 153 5.41 -15.17 -10.26
C TYR A 153 6.04 -14.59 -11.51
N SER A 154 6.80 -15.42 -12.23
CA SER A 154 7.29 -15.08 -13.57
C SER A 154 6.23 -15.31 -14.65
N ARG A 155 5.48 -16.40 -14.50
CA ARG A 155 4.44 -16.88 -15.40
C ARG A 155 3.36 -17.55 -14.56
N ILE A 156 2.10 -17.29 -14.88
CA ILE A 156 0.94 -17.86 -14.16
C ILE A 156 -0.22 -18.04 -15.13
N SER A 157 -1.11 -19.00 -14.86
CA SER A 157 -2.35 -19.16 -15.63
C SER A 157 -3.40 -18.14 -15.22
N LEU A 158 -4.19 -17.65 -16.18
CA LEU A 158 -5.26 -16.68 -15.95
C LEU A 158 -6.33 -17.26 -15.01
N LYS A 159 -6.61 -18.57 -15.12
CA LYS A 159 -7.49 -19.30 -14.19
C LYS A 159 -7.01 -19.17 -12.74
N ARG A 160 -5.72 -19.39 -12.51
CA ARG A 160 -5.15 -19.30 -11.16
C ARG A 160 -5.17 -17.87 -10.62
N ILE A 161 -4.93 -16.86 -11.46
CA ILE A 161 -5.09 -15.45 -11.05
C ILE A 161 -6.54 -15.16 -10.65
N ALA A 162 -7.51 -15.59 -11.46
CA ALA A 162 -8.93 -15.36 -11.19
C ALA A 162 -9.35 -15.97 -9.84
N ASP A 163 -8.87 -17.19 -9.53
CA ASP A 163 -9.10 -17.83 -8.23
C ASP A 163 -8.50 -17.02 -7.07
N LEU A 164 -7.28 -16.50 -7.23
CA LEU A 164 -6.61 -15.69 -6.19
C LEU A 164 -7.32 -14.34 -5.95
N LEU A 165 -7.87 -13.74 -7.00
CA LEU A 165 -8.60 -12.48 -6.93
C LEU A 165 -10.07 -12.66 -6.53
N CYS A 166 -10.60 -13.89 -6.53
CA CYS A 166 -12.03 -14.20 -6.35
C CYS A 166 -12.92 -13.47 -7.37
N LEU A 167 -12.48 -13.41 -8.63
CA LEU A 167 -13.18 -12.76 -9.74
C LEU A 167 -13.44 -13.73 -10.88
N SER A 168 -14.32 -13.35 -11.82
CA SER A 168 -14.46 -14.08 -13.07
C SER A 168 -13.21 -13.91 -13.96
N LEU A 169 -12.98 -14.84 -14.88
CA LEU A 169 -11.88 -14.77 -15.86
C LEU A 169 -11.89 -13.48 -16.67
N GLN A 170 -13.07 -13.00 -17.06
CA GLN A 170 -13.24 -11.80 -17.88
C GLN A 170 -12.94 -10.52 -17.08
N GLU A 171 -13.39 -10.45 -15.83
CA GLU A 171 -13.11 -9.31 -14.96
C GLU A 171 -11.63 -9.24 -14.57
N ALA A 172 -11.03 -10.37 -14.21
CA ALA A 172 -9.61 -10.45 -13.89
C ALA A 172 -8.74 -9.98 -15.07
N GLU A 173 -9.11 -10.36 -16.29
CA GLU A 173 -8.44 -9.91 -17.50
C GLU A 173 -8.61 -8.41 -17.76
N LYS A 174 -9.82 -7.88 -17.54
CA LYS A 174 -10.09 -6.44 -17.68
C LYS A 174 -9.21 -5.64 -16.72
N HIS A 175 -9.18 -6.02 -15.44
CA HIS A 175 -8.33 -5.35 -14.44
C HIS A 175 -6.84 -5.45 -14.77
N LEU A 176 -6.37 -6.60 -15.25
CA LEU A 176 -4.98 -6.73 -15.70
C LEU A 176 -4.68 -5.80 -16.88
N SER A 177 -5.61 -5.70 -17.83
CA SER A 177 -5.45 -4.84 -19.01
C SER A 177 -5.43 -3.36 -18.63
N ASP A 178 -6.30 -2.93 -17.71
CA ASP A 178 -6.34 -1.56 -17.20
C ASP A 178 -5.02 -1.19 -16.49
N MET A 179 -4.47 -2.10 -15.68
CA MET A 179 -3.17 -1.88 -15.00
C MET A 179 -1.96 -1.86 -15.94
N VAL A 180 -2.03 -2.59 -17.06
CA VAL A 180 -0.99 -2.53 -18.11
C VAL A 180 -1.11 -1.22 -18.89
N ASN A 181 -2.34 -0.77 -19.18
CA ASN A 181 -2.60 0.51 -19.85
C ASN A 181 -2.15 1.71 -19.00
N SER A 182 -2.35 1.67 -17.68
CA SER A 182 -1.88 2.71 -16.75
C SER A 182 -0.35 2.71 -16.58
N LYS A 183 0.37 1.74 -17.17
CA LYS A 183 1.82 1.50 -16.99
C LYS A 183 2.23 1.20 -15.55
N SER A 184 1.26 0.88 -14.68
CA SER A 184 1.53 0.49 -13.29
C SER A 184 2.12 -0.92 -13.21
N LEU A 185 1.83 -1.77 -14.21
CA LEU A 185 2.29 -3.14 -14.30
C LEU A 185 2.83 -3.45 -15.70
N ILE A 186 3.96 -4.16 -15.77
CA ILE A 186 4.45 -4.72 -17.02
C ILE A 186 4.06 -6.20 -17.07
N ALA A 187 3.10 -6.53 -17.93
CA ALA A 187 2.66 -7.90 -18.14
C ALA A 187 2.31 -8.15 -19.61
N LYS A 188 2.47 -9.39 -20.07
CA LYS A 188 2.04 -9.88 -21.39
C LYS A 188 1.00 -10.97 -21.20
N ILE A 189 -0.15 -10.83 -21.85
CA ILE A 189 -1.27 -11.76 -21.76
C ILE A 189 -1.35 -12.55 -23.08
N ASP A 190 -1.27 -13.88 -22.97
CA ASP A 190 -1.56 -14.82 -24.06
C ASP A 190 -2.99 -15.35 -23.87
N ARG A 191 -3.95 -14.81 -24.64
CA ARG A 191 -5.38 -15.13 -24.53
C ARG A 191 -5.70 -16.59 -24.91
N PRO A 192 -5.27 -17.14 -26.06
CA PRO A 192 -5.56 -18.52 -26.43
C PRO A 192 -5.03 -19.54 -25.42
N MET A 193 -3.81 -19.33 -24.91
CA MET A 193 -3.21 -20.23 -23.93
C MET A 193 -3.65 -19.93 -22.49
N GLY A 194 -4.22 -18.74 -22.24
CA GLY A 194 -4.65 -18.30 -20.92
C GLY A 194 -3.49 -18.13 -19.95
N VAL A 195 -2.34 -17.63 -20.41
CA VAL A 195 -1.12 -17.48 -19.62
C VAL A 195 -0.70 -16.02 -19.55
N VAL A 196 -0.37 -15.55 -18.34
CA VAL A 196 0.16 -14.21 -18.09
C VAL A 196 1.64 -14.31 -17.75
N CYS A 197 2.48 -13.55 -18.45
CA CYS A 197 3.91 -13.43 -18.21
C CYS A 197 4.23 -12.04 -17.65
N PHE A 198 4.84 -11.98 -16.48
CA PHE A 198 5.27 -10.73 -15.84
C PHE A 198 6.74 -10.38 -16.14
N ARG A 199 7.51 -11.31 -16.73
CA ARG A 199 8.88 -11.01 -17.14
C ARG A 199 8.89 -10.08 -18.35
N THR A 200 9.74 -9.07 -18.28
CA THR A 200 10.21 -8.36 -19.45
C THR A 200 11.01 -9.33 -20.33
N ALA A 201 10.92 -9.15 -21.66
CA ALA A 201 11.82 -9.85 -22.55
C ALA A 201 13.25 -9.38 -22.21
N GLN A 202 14.11 -10.31 -21.80
CA GLN A 202 15.50 -10.00 -21.56
C GLN A 202 16.29 -10.22 -22.84
N ASP A 203 17.08 -9.21 -23.19
CA ASP A 203 18.06 -9.31 -24.26
C ASP A 203 19.25 -10.15 -23.80
N SER A 204 19.97 -10.75 -24.75
CA SER A 204 21.21 -11.52 -24.49
C SER A 204 22.21 -10.72 -23.65
N ASN A 205 22.34 -9.42 -23.92
CA ASN A 205 23.18 -8.50 -23.16
C ASN A 205 22.71 -8.37 -21.69
N GLY A 206 21.39 -8.36 -21.45
CA GLY A 206 20.84 -8.29 -20.09
C GLY A 206 21.21 -9.52 -19.26
N ILE A 207 21.17 -10.70 -19.87
CA ILE A 207 21.59 -11.96 -19.24
C ILE A 207 23.08 -11.91 -18.90
N LEU A 208 23.92 -11.53 -19.87
CA LEU A 208 25.37 -11.43 -19.67
C LEU A 208 25.74 -10.44 -18.56
N ASN A 209 25.10 -9.26 -18.53
CA ASN A 209 25.32 -8.27 -17.48
C ASN A 209 24.89 -8.79 -16.09
N SER A 210 23.75 -9.49 -16.00
CA SER A 210 23.32 -10.10 -14.75
C SER A 210 24.29 -11.18 -14.27
N TRP A 211 24.85 -11.95 -15.20
CA TRP A 211 25.84 -12.98 -14.91
C TRP A 211 27.17 -12.39 -14.43
N ALA A 212 27.65 -11.33 -15.09
CA ALA A 212 28.84 -10.59 -14.68
C ALA A 212 28.69 -10.02 -13.25
N SER A 213 27.55 -9.39 -12.94
CA SER A 213 27.29 -8.87 -11.58
C SER A 213 27.23 -9.98 -10.52
N ASN A 214 26.73 -11.17 -10.87
CA ASN A 214 26.72 -12.31 -9.95
C ASN A 214 28.13 -12.87 -9.71
N LEU A 215 29.00 -12.89 -10.73
CA LEU A 215 30.40 -13.28 -10.56
C LEU A 215 31.17 -12.30 -9.67
N GLU A 216 30.94 -11.00 -9.84
CA GLU A 216 31.54 -9.95 -9.00
C GLU A 216 31.13 -10.14 -7.53
N LYS A 217 29.84 -10.33 -7.26
CA LYS A 217 29.34 -10.61 -5.90
C LYS A 217 29.93 -11.89 -5.30
N LEU A 218 30.15 -12.92 -6.12
CA LEU A 218 30.74 -14.18 -5.67
C LEU A 218 32.21 -13.98 -5.27
N LEU A 219 32.98 -13.25 -6.08
CA LEU A 219 34.37 -12.94 -5.78
C LEU A 219 34.49 -12.09 -4.51
N ASP A 220 33.65 -11.07 -4.36
CA ASP A 220 33.57 -10.25 -3.13
C ASP A 220 33.28 -11.09 -1.88
N LEU A 221 32.35 -12.05 -1.97
CA LEU A 221 32.01 -12.93 -0.86
C LEU A 221 33.17 -13.88 -0.51
N VAL A 222 33.89 -14.38 -1.51
CA VAL A 222 35.08 -15.23 -1.32
C VAL A 222 36.19 -14.44 -0.64
N GLU A 223 36.46 -13.20 -1.08
CA GLU A 223 37.48 -12.34 -0.47
C GLU A 223 37.14 -12.01 0.99
N LYS A 224 35.89 -11.61 1.27
CA LYS A 224 35.41 -11.34 2.63
C LYS A 224 35.54 -12.56 3.54
N SER A 225 35.17 -13.73 3.04
CA SER A 225 35.31 -15.00 3.77
C SER A 225 36.78 -15.32 4.05
N CYS A 226 37.66 -15.13 3.07
CA CYS A 226 39.10 -15.31 3.22
C CYS A 226 39.67 -14.38 4.30
N HIS A 227 39.30 -13.10 4.29
CA HIS A 227 39.73 -12.14 5.31
C HIS A 227 39.24 -12.52 6.71
N GLN A 228 37.98 -12.96 6.85
CA GLN A 228 37.42 -13.43 8.12
C GLN A 228 38.18 -14.66 8.66
N ILE A 229 38.50 -15.63 7.80
CA ILE A 229 39.30 -16.81 8.18
C ILE A 229 40.69 -16.41 8.66
N HIS A 230 41.37 -15.50 7.95
CA HIS A 230 42.68 -15.01 8.36
C HIS A 230 42.63 -14.31 9.73
N LYS A 231 41.62 -13.47 9.96
CA LYS A 231 41.41 -12.80 11.25
C LYS A 231 41.20 -13.80 12.39
N GLU A 232 40.31 -14.78 12.22
CA GLU A 232 40.05 -15.84 13.21
C GLU A 232 41.31 -16.68 13.49
N THR A 233 42.05 -17.05 12.44
CA THR A 233 43.29 -17.81 12.57
C THR A 233 44.34 -17.05 13.39
N MET A 234 44.42 -15.73 13.24
CA MET A 234 45.33 -14.90 14.03
C MET A 234 44.92 -14.82 15.51
N ILE A 235 43.62 -14.68 15.79
CA ILE A 235 43.09 -14.68 17.16
C ILE A 235 43.36 -16.02 17.85
N HIS A 236 43.02 -17.14 17.21
CA HIS A 236 43.27 -18.47 17.77
C HIS A 236 44.75 -18.76 17.98
N LYS A 237 45.63 -18.33 17.06
CA LYS A 237 47.09 -18.44 17.24
C LYS A 237 47.61 -17.59 18.40
N ALA A 238 47.01 -16.43 18.68
CA ALA A 238 47.39 -15.60 19.83
C ALA A 238 46.93 -16.24 21.16
N VAL A 239 45.72 -16.80 21.21
CA VAL A 239 45.18 -17.49 22.38
C VAL A 239 45.99 -18.75 22.72
N LEU A 240 46.45 -19.52 21.72
CA LEU A 240 47.29 -20.69 21.93
C LEU A 240 48.72 -20.37 22.41
N LYS A 241 49.15 -19.10 22.28
CA LYS A 241 50.49 -18.65 22.72
C LYS A 241 50.49 -17.98 24.10
N ALA A 242 49.32 -17.68 24.66
CA ALA A 242 49.14 -17.13 26.00
C ALA A 242 48.94 -18.26 27.01
#